data_AF-A0A932DCS4-F1
#
_entry.id   AF-A0A932DCS4-F1
#
_cell.length_a   1.000
_cell.length_b   1.000
_cell.length_c   1.000
_cell.angle_alpha   90.00
_cell.angle_beta   90.00
_cell.angle_gamma   90.00
#
_symmetry.space_group_name_H-M   'P 1'
#
loop_
_entity.id
_entity.type
_entity.pdbx_description
1 polymer ?
#
loop_
_entity_poly.entity_id
_entity_poly.type
_entity_poly.pdbx_seq_one_letter_code
_entity_poly.pdbx_strand_id
1 'polypeptide(L)'
;MRKLESAVGKTHQTDARLFMRELPDESFDLIVCDGPYAVTTHEWDDIPDIQHFNLGLLESFSRLLRPGGAAYLFGKPDCVDFVDYRPFLTLQSRIVWYQPSRLAQGRFSYTNNYDVICYFTKGKARTFNLEDIRVPQLVELEHRLRCERVPSVTNGKFGKTVFNPNGKNPGDVWGDIKQLTYKSRELVNREMLNTIQKPKKLMERLIKASSNPGDLVFDPFCGSGTVPVVCQRLGRRFVACEINPEYCRMAEQRLAGAAKGIESADDLLADDPTRAEGSAALAQAGLL
;
A
#
# COMPACT_ATOMS: atom_id res chain seq x y z
N MET A 1 -23.91 -12.23 -6.53
CA MET A 1 -22.94 -13.29 -6.17
C MET A 1 -22.23 -13.86 -7.40
N ARG A 2 -22.91 -14.46 -8.41
CA ARG A 2 -22.26 -15.03 -9.61
C ARG A 2 -21.26 -14.10 -10.34
N LYS A 3 -21.58 -12.80 -10.45
CA LYS A 3 -20.70 -11.80 -11.09
C LYS A 3 -19.40 -11.56 -10.30
N LEU A 4 -19.49 -11.46 -8.97
CA LEU A 4 -18.31 -11.32 -8.12
C LEU A 4 -17.42 -12.57 -8.22
N GLU A 5 -17.98 -13.76 -8.12
CA GLU A 5 -17.22 -15.02 -8.22
C GLU A 5 -16.48 -15.12 -9.55
N SER A 6 -17.12 -14.74 -10.66
CA SER A 6 -16.47 -14.72 -11.98
C SER A 6 -15.36 -13.67 -12.11
N ALA A 7 -15.38 -12.64 -11.24
CA ALA A 7 -14.44 -11.53 -11.26
C ALA A 7 -13.17 -11.80 -10.43
N VAL A 8 -13.22 -12.72 -9.48
CA VAL A 8 -12.07 -13.03 -8.61
C VAL A 8 -10.90 -13.60 -9.41
N GLY A 9 -9.69 -13.13 -9.09
CA GLY A 9 -8.43 -13.61 -9.63
C GLY A 9 -8.08 -13.04 -11.02
N LYS A 10 -8.75 -11.97 -11.44
CA LYS A 10 -8.57 -11.36 -12.77
C LYS A 10 -8.53 -9.84 -12.69
N THR A 11 -7.87 -9.25 -13.69
CA THR A 11 -7.97 -7.84 -14.05
C THR A 11 -9.07 -7.64 -15.08
N HIS A 12 -9.95 -6.68 -14.83
CA HIS A 12 -11.07 -6.34 -15.72
C HIS A 12 -10.76 -5.05 -16.45
N GLN A 13 -10.77 -5.10 -17.79
CA GLN A 13 -10.62 -3.90 -18.61
C GLN A 13 -11.91 -3.09 -18.61
N THR A 14 -12.04 -2.10 -17.72
CA THR A 14 -13.30 -1.36 -17.53
C THR A 14 -13.09 -0.06 -16.75
N ASP A 15 -14.06 0.87 -16.81
CA ASP A 15 -14.10 2.02 -15.91
C ASP A 15 -14.47 1.55 -14.49
N ALA A 16 -13.59 1.84 -13.54
CA ALA A 16 -13.71 1.39 -12.16
C ALA A 16 -15.02 1.85 -11.48
N ARG A 17 -15.50 3.07 -11.77
CA ARG A 17 -16.72 3.61 -11.16
C ARG A 17 -17.96 2.90 -11.69
N LEU A 18 -17.98 2.56 -12.98
CA LEU A 18 -19.05 1.76 -13.56
C LEU A 18 -19.03 0.35 -12.98
N PHE A 19 -17.86 -0.29 -12.95
CA PHE A 19 -17.72 -1.65 -12.44
C PHE A 19 -18.12 -1.77 -10.97
N MET A 20 -17.71 -0.82 -10.13
CA MET A 20 -18.08 -0.79 -8.71
C MET A 20 -19.60 -0.85 -8.52
N ARG A 21 -20.40 -0.14 -9.33
CA ARG A 21 -21.88 -0.15 -9.25
C ARG A 21 -22.49 -1.53 -9.47
N GLU A 22 -21.79 -2.41 -10.18
CA GLU A 22 -22.26 -3.76 -10.50
C GLU A 22 -21.84 -4.81 -9.48
N LEU A 23 -20.88 -4.46 -8.61
CA LEU A 23 -20.39 -5.33 -7.55
C LEU A 23 -21.37 -5.33 -6.36
N PRO A 24 -21.62 -6.49 -5.73
CA PRO A 24 -22.51 -6.55 -4.58
C PRO A 24 -21.92 -5.83 -3.37
N ASP A 25 -22.80 -5.33 -2.53
CA ASP A 25 -22.45 -4.67 -1.26
C ASP A 25 -21.68 -5.64 -0.35
N GLU A 26 -20.85 -5.08 0.53
CA GLU A 26 -20.14 -5.81 1.59
C GLU A 26 -19.36 -7.04 1.09
N SER A 27 -18.72 -6.90 -0.06
CA SER A 27 -17.99 -7.98 -0.73
C SER A 27 -16.54 -8.08 -0.29
N PHE A 28 -15.90 -6.94 -0.01
CA PHE A 28 -14.45 -6.83 0.13
C PHE A 28 -14.00 -6.62 1.57
N ASP A 29 -12.84 -7.19 1.91
CA ASP A 29 -12.20 -7.03 3.21
C ASP A 29 -11.23 -5.83 3.19
N LEU A 30 -10.61 -5.59 2.05
CA LEU A 30 -9.63 -4.52 1.84
C LEU A 30 -9.79 -3.89 0.44
N ILE A 31 -9.69 -2.57 0.37
CA ILE A 31 -9.54 -1.83 -0.89
C ILE A 31 -8.18 -1.10 -0.87
N VAL A 32 -7.40 -1.22 -1.94
CA VAL A 32 -6.14 -0.48 -2.13
C VAL A 32 -6.26 0.31 -3.41
N CYS A 33 -6.29 1.64 -3.31
CA CYS A 33 -6.64 2.54 -4.41
C CYS A 33 -5.51 3.55 -4.67
N ASP A 34 -4.74 3.32 -5.73
CA ASP A 34 -3.78 4.27 -6.30
C ASP A 34 -4.38 4.91 -7.55
N GLY A 35 -5.45 5.68 -7.36
CA GLY A 35 -6.18 6.33 -8.43
C GLY A 35 -5.49 7.61 -8.95
N PRO A 36 -6.20 8.38 -9.78
CA PRO A 36 -5.70 9.66 -10.29
C PRO A 36 -5.47 10.67 -9.16
N TYR A 37 -4.50 11.58 -9.35
CA TYR A 37 -4.10 12.59 -8.36
C TYR A 37 -4.37 14.04 -8.84
N ALA A 38 -4.81 14.23 -10.09
CA ALA A 38 -5.02 15.55 -10.69
C ALA A 38 -3.75 16.41 -10.79
N VAL A 39 -2.63 15.80 -11.19
CA VAL A 39 -1.33 16.48 -11.25
C VAL A 39 -0.62 16.37 -12.61
N THR A 40 -1.18 15.63 -13.56
CA THR A 40 -0.65 15.46 -14.91
C THR A 40 -1.65 15.91 -15.97
N THR A 41 -1.19 16.04 -17.22
CA THR A 41 -2.03 16.39 -18.37
C THR A 41 -2.61 15.18 -19.10
N HIS A 42 -2.50 13.98 -18.51
CA HIS A 42 -3.09 12.79 -19.10
C HIS A 42 -4.60 12.79 -18.88
N GLU A 43 -5.38 12.35 -19.87
CA GLU A 43 -6.86 12.35 -19.83
C GLU A 43 -7.43 11.64 -18.59
N TRP A 44 -6.81 10.54 -18.16
CA TRP A 44 -7.25 9.79 -16.97
C TRP A 44 -6.94 10.51 -15.65
N ASP A 45 -6.07 11.52 -15.66
CA ASP A 45 -5.67 12.34 -14.52
C ASP A 45 -6.19 13.78 -14.60
N ASP A 46 -6.86 14.16 -15.69
CA ASP A 46 -7.47 15.47 -15.86
C ASP A 46 -8.79 15.54 -15.07
N ILE A 47 -8.66 15.64 -13.75
CA ILE A 47 -9.78 15.70 -12.81
C ILE A 47 -9.86 17.11 -12.22
N PRO A 48 -10.87 17.92 -12.59
CA PRO A 48 -11.00 19.30 -12.12
C PRO A 48 -11.14 19.43 -10.60
N ASP A 49 -11.80 18.45 -9.97
CA ASP A 49 -12.02 18.41 -8.53
C ASP A 49 -11.68 17.03 -7.97
N ILE A 50 -10.41 16.87 -7.59
CA ILE A 50 -9.89 15.62 -7.07
C ILE A 50 -10.57 15.20 -5.75
N GLN A 51 -11.02 16.16 -4.93
CA GLN A 51 -11.58 15.88 -3.62
C GLN A 51 -13.00 15.34 -3.72
N HIS A 52 -13.84 15.93 -4.58
CA HIS A 52 -15.17 15.39 -4.86
C HIS A 52 -15.10 14.07 -5.63
N PHE A 53 -14.12 13.90 -6.52
CA PHE A 53 -13.85 12.61 -7.15
C PHE A 53 -13.55 11.53 -6.10
N ASN A 54 -12.61 11.82 -5.18
CA ASN A 54 -12.27 10.92 -4.09
C ASN A 54 -13.44 10.68 -3.13
N LEU A 55 -14.28 11.67 -2.87
CA LEU A 55 -15.49 11.50 -2.06
C LEU A 55 -16.43 10.45 -2.68
N GLY A 56 -16.63 10.48 -4.00
CA GLY A 56 -17.42 9.47 -4.72
C GLY A 56 -16.79 8.07 -4.70
N LEU A 57 -15.45 7.98 -4.68
CA LEU A 57 -14.76 6.72 -4.43
C LEU A 57 -15.03 6.21 -3.01
N LEU A 58 -14.90 7.06 -1.99
CA LEU A 58 -15.12 6.70 -0.59
C LEU A 58 -16.58 6.26 -0.33
N GLU A 59 -17.56 6.91 -0.96
CA GLU A 59 -18.95 6.47 -0.96
C GLU A 59 -19.08 5.05 -1.52
N SER A 60 -18.49 4.79 -2.70
CA SER A 60 -18.50 3.46 -3.32
C SER A 60 -17.79 2.42 -2.45
N PHE A 61 -16.65 2.78 -1.85
CA PHE A 61 -15.88 1.93 -0.96
C PHE A 61 -16.68 1.56 0.29
N SER A 62 -17.42 2.51 0.88
CA SER A 62 -18.25 2.25 2.07
C SER A 62 -19.33 1.20 1.83
N ARG A 63 -19.93 1.20 0.62
CA ARG A 63 -20.91 0.18 0.21
C ARG A 63 -20.24 -1.18 -0.01
N LEU A 64 -19.09 -1.20 -0.68
CA LEU A 64 -18.39 -2.42 -1.09
C LEU A 64 -17.63 -3.11 0.05
N LEU A 65 -17.16 -2.38 1.05
CA LEU A 65 -16.46 -2.93 2.20
C LEU A 65 -17.41 -3.67 3.15
N ARG A 66 -16.97 -4.82 3.64
CA ARG A 66 -17.59 -5.49 4.78
C ARG A 66 -17.47 -4.62 6.04
N PRO A 67 -18.36 -4.79 7.04
CA PRO A 67 -18.18 -4.17 8.34
C PRO A 67 -16.78 -4.47 8.92
N GLY A 68 -16.07 -3.42 9.31
CA GLY A 68 -14.68 -3.48 9.78
C GLY A 68 -13.61 -3.66 8.70
N GLY A 69 -13.98 -3.69 7.42
CA GLY A 69 -13.05 -3.64 6.30
C GLY A 69 -12.31 -2.30 6.20
N ALA A 70 -11.21 -2.31 5.46
CA ALA A 70 -10.27 -1.19 5.34
C ALA A 70 -10.14 -0.67 3.90
N ALA A 71 -9.84 0.62 3.74
CA ALA A 71 -9.45 1.19 2.47
C ALA A 71 -8.16 2.00 2.61
N TYR A 72 -7.26 1.88 1.64
CA TYR A 72 -6.14 2.80 1.45
C TYR A 72 -6.35 3.61 0.18
N LEU A 73 -6.38 4.93 0.31
CA LEU A 73 -6.49 5.86 -0.80
C LEU A 73 -5.18 6.65 -0.90
N PHE A 74 -4.46 6.49 -2.00
CA PHE A 74 -3.28 7.29 -2.26
C PHE A 74 -3.66 8.66 -2.84
N GLY A 75 -2.83 9.67 -2.59
CA GLY A 75 -3.02 10.99 -3.17
C GLY A 75 -1.94 12.00 -2.79
N LYS A 76 -2.20 13.24 -3.19
CA LYS A 76 -1.47 14.42 -2.70
C LYS A 76 -2.02 14.90 -1.35
N PRO A 77 -1.31 15.80 -0.64
CA PRO A 77 -1.66 16.19 0.73
C PRO A 77 -3.12 16.64 0.91
N ASP A 78 -3.70 17.26 -0.11
CA ASP A 78 -5.04 17.85 -0.14
C ASP A 78 -6.12 16.90 -0.69
N CYS A 79 -5.83 15.62 -0.92
CA CYS A 79 -6.73 14.68 -1.61
C CYS A 79 -8.13 14.50 -0.98
N VAL A 80 -8.33 14.86 0.30
CA VAL A 80 -9.62 14.75 1.03
C VAL A 80 -9.80 15.84 2.10
N ASP A 81 -9.16 17.00 1.97
CA ASP A 81 -9.08 18.00 3.06
C ASP A 81 -10.34 18.85 3.28
N PHE A 82 -11.08 19.18 2.21
CA PHE A 82 -12.22 20.09 2.22
C PHE A 82 -13.56 19.41 1.92
N VAL A 83 -13.59 18.06 1.90
CA VAL A 83 -14.79 17.26 1.68
C VAL A 83 -15.16 16.46 2.93
N ASP A 84 -16.46 16.26 3.16
CA ASP A 84 -16.94 15.47 4.31
C ASP A 84 -17.13 13.99 3.95
N TYR A 85 -16.08 13.20 4.16
CA TYR A 85 -16.10 11.75 3.95
C TYR A 85 -16.67 10.95 5.15
N ARG A 86 -16.90 11.58 6.30
CA ARG A 86 -17.25 10.91 7.57
C ARG A 86 -18.58 10.15 7.54
N PRO A 87 -19.59 10.51 6.72
CA PRO A 87 -20.78 9.67 6.54
C PRO A 87 -20.49 8.28 5.98
N PHE A 88 -19.37 8.11 5.27
CA PHE A 88 -19.05 6.88 4.53
C PHE A 88 -18.01 6.03 5.26
N LEU A 89 -16.90 6.64 5.67
CA LEU A 89 -15.75 5.93 6.26
C LEU A 89 -15.07 6.77 7.36
N THR A 90 -14.41 6.09 8.28
CA THR A 90 -13.60 6.74 9.33
C THR A 90 -12.13 6.78 8.91
N LEU A 91 -11.55 7.98 8.82
CA LEU A 91 -10.11 8.14 8.62
C LEU A 91 -9.37 7.77 9.91
N GLN A 92 -8.49 6.79 9.85
CA GLN A 92 -7.68 6.33 10.97
C GLN A 92 -6.32 7.04 11.02
N SER A 93 -5.67 7.19 9.85
CA SER A 93 -4.37 7.86 9.77
C SER A 93 -4.09 8.37 8.35
N ARG A 94 -3.26 9.41 8.26
CA ARG A 94 -2.63 9.85 7.00
C ARG A 94 -1.17 9.40 7.01
N ILE A 95 -0.86 8.39 6.22
CA ILE A 95 0.50 7.86 6.13
C ILE A 95 1.28 8.72 5.14
N VAL A 96 2.40 9.28 5.58
CA VAL A 96 3.36 10.03 4.76
C VAL A 96 4.35 9.05 4.16
N TRP A 97 4.27 8.82 2.85
CA TRP A 97 5.25 8.02 2.13
C TRP A 97 6.38 8.92 1.60
N TYR A 98 7.47 8.99 2.36
CA TYR A 98 8.58 9.90 2.11
C TYR A 98 9.52 9.42 1.00
N GLN A 99 9.89 10.37 0.13
CA GLN A 99 10.69 10.18 -1.08
C GLN A 99 11.89 11.14 -1.07
N PRO A 100 13.04 10.72 -0.52
CA PRO A 100 14.21 11.60 -0.37
C PRO A 100 14.85 11.99 -1.70
N SER A 101 14.57 11.25 -2.78
CA SER A 101 15.23 11.41 -4.08
C SER A 101 14.42 12.22 -5.10
N ARG A 102 13.31 12.87 -4.70
CA ARG A 102 12.58 13.75 -5.62
C ARG A 102 13.42 14.97 -5.98
N LEU A 103 13.45 15.28 -7.27
CA LEU A 103 14.12 16.47 -7.77
C LEU A 103 13.40 17.73 -7.28
N ALA A 104 14.17 18.78 -7.03
CA ALA A 104 13.65 20.06 -6.55
C ALA A 104 12.60 20.62 -7.53
N GLN A 105 11.41 20.95 -7.04
CA GLN A 105 10.29 21.41 -7.86
C GLN A 105 10.23 22.94 -8.04
N GLY A 106 11.08 23.72 -7.37
CA GLY A 106 11.10 25.18 -7.57
C GLY A 106 11.98 25.98 -6.60
N ARG A 107 12.05 27.30 -6.83
CA ARG A 107 12.81 28.28 -6.02
C ARG A 107 11.95 29.04 -5.00
N PHE A 108 10.63 28.96 -5.11
CA PHE A 108 9.68 29.79 -4.34
C PHE A 108 9.08 29.09 -3.11
N SER A 109 9.31 27.78 -2.95
CA SER A 109 8.80 27.00 -1.81
C SER A 109 9.62 25.72 -1.60
N TYR A 110 9.33 24.99 -0.51
CA TYR A 110 9.89 23.67 -0.25
C TYR A 110 9.39 22.64 -1.28
N THR A 111 10.27 21.73 -1.69
CA THR A 111 9.90 20.64 -2.59
C THR A 111 9.04 19.61 -1.85
N ASN A 112 7.92 19.20 -2.47
CA ASN A 112 7.08 18.14 -1.93
C ASN A 112 7.76 16.77 -2.11
N ASN A 113 8.30 16.24 -1.01
CA ASN A 113 9.04 14.98 -0.98
C ASN A 113 8.21 13.78 -0.48
N TYR A 114 6.88 13.81 -0.58
CA TYR A 114 6.06 12.69 -0.14
C TYR A 114 4.75 12.60 -0.90
N ASP A 115 4.15 11.41 -0.90
CA ASP A 115 2.73 11.22 -1.17
C ASP A 115 2.02 10.85 0.13
N VAL A 116 0.70 11.03 0.18
CA VAL A 116 -0.12 10.64 1.33
C VAL A 116 -0.89 9.38 0.98
N ILE A 117 -1.04 8.48 1.95
CA ILE A 117 -1.91 7.31 1.89
C ILE A 117 -2.91 7.44 3.05
N CYS A 118 -4.15 7.77 2.71
CA CYS A 118 -5.24 7.84 3.69
C CYS A 118 -5.72 6.43 4.02
N TYR A 119 -5.59 6.04 5.28
CA TYR A 119 -6.08 4.77 5.81
C TYR A 119 -7.46 4.96 6.43
N PHE A 120 -8.47 4.35 5.82
CA PHE A 120 -9.86 4.39 6.24
C PHE A 120 -10.37 3.02 6.72
N THR A 121 -11.38 3.03 7.57
CA THR A 121 -12.12 1.81 7.96
C THR A 121 -13.64 2.03 7.91
N LYS A 122 -14.38 0.96 7.61
CA LYS A 122 -15.84 0.92 7.74
C LYS A 122 -16.22 0.56 9.17
N GLY A 123 -16.36 1.58 10.02
CA GLY A 123 -16.55 1.39 11.46
C GLY A 123 -15.27 0.88 12.14
N LYS A 124 -15.42 0.02 13.14
CA LYS A 124 -14.28 -0.54 13.90
C LYS A 124 -13.49 -1.53 13.05
N ALA A 125 -12.19 -1.29 12.88
CA ALA A 125 -11.29 -2.18 12.14
C ALA A 125 -11.42 -3.64 12.63
N ARG A 126 -11.62 -4.57 11.68
CA ARG A 126 -11.65 -6.02 11.94
C ARG A 126 -10.23 -6.61 11.96
N THR A 127 -9.34 -6.08 11.14
CA THR A 127 -7.98 -6.59 10.93
C THR A 127 -6.97 -5.44 11.04
N PHE A 128 -5.96 -5.61 11.89
CA PHE A 128 -4.75 -4.80 11.91
C PHE A 128 -3.56 -5.64 12.42
N ASN A 129 -2.84 -6.28 11.49
CA ASN A 129 -1.78 -7.24 11.79
C ASN A 129 -0.44 -6.53 12.03
N LEU A 130 -0.32 -5.84 13.16
CA LEU A 130 0.89 -5.09 13.51
C LEU A 130 2.16 -5.94 13.45
N GLU A 131 2.10 -7.18 13.92
CA GLU A 131 3.25 -8.09 13.96
C GLU A 131 3.84 -8.38 12.57
N ASP A 132 3.01 -8.39 11.53
CA ASP A 132 3.42 -8.68 10.15
C ASP A 132 4.10 -7.49 9.45
N ILE A 133 4.05 -6.30 10.06
CA ILE A 133 4.50 -5.04 9.46
C ILE A 133 5.49 -4.27 10.34
N ARG A 134 6.00 -4.90 11.40
CA ARG A 134 7.01 -4.28 12.27
C ARG A 134 8.26 -3.93 11.46
N VAL A 135 8.92 -2.86 11.89
CA VAL A 135 10.18 -2.40 11.30
C VAL A 135 11.29 -2.39 12.35
N PRO A 136 12.56 -2.52 11.94
CA PRO A 136 13.69 -2.47 12.85
C PRO A 136 13.69 -1.21 13.73
N GLN A 137 14.17 -1.39 14.96
CA GLN A 137 14.47 -0.29 15.87
C GLN A 137 15.81 0.32 15.46
N LEU A 138 15.84 1.59 15.08
CA LEU A 138 17.08 2.32 14.72
C LEU A 138 17.78 2.95 15.93
N VAL A 139 17.39 2.55 17.15
CA VAL A 139 17.87 3.16 18.39
C VAL A 139 18.38 2.06 19.29
N GLU A 140 19.50 2.32 19.95
CA GLU A 140 20.15 1.39 20.88
C GLU A 140 19.18 0.78 21.89
N LEU A 141 19.33 -0.52 22.13
CA LEU A 141 18.45 -1.30 23.00
C LEU A 141 18.37 -0.69 24.41
N GLU A 142 19.51 -0.32 24.99
CA GLU A 142 19.57 0.30 26.32
C GLU A 142 18.78 1.60 26.39
N HIS A 143 18.83 2.42 25.33
CA HIS A 143 18.05 3.64 25.25
C HIS A 143 16.55 3.32 25.18
N ARG A 144 16.15 2.33 24.38
CA ARG A 144 14.74 1.92 24.27
C ARG A 144 14.16 1.38 25.57
N LEU A 145 14.89 0.52 26.27
CA LEU A 145 14.45 -0.02 27.57
C LEU A 145 14.32 1.09 28.62
N ARG A 146 15.12 2.16 28.52
CA ARG A 146 14.99 3.34 29.39
C ARG A 146 13.70 4.13 29.10
N CYS A 147 13.28 4.22 27.83
CA CYS A 147 12.05 4.91 27.45
C CYS A 147 10.79 4.28 28.05
N GLU A 148 10.79 2.98 28.37
CA GLU A 148 9.64 2.35 29.03
C GLU A 148 9.39 2.89 30.45
N ARG A 149 10.43 3.46 31.07
CA ARG A 149 10.42 3.94 32.46
C ARG A 149 10.18 5.44 32.58
N VAL A 150 10.05 6.18 31.47
CA VAL A 150 9.82 7.62 31.56
C VAL A 150 8.42 7.91 32.11
N PRO A 151 8.25 8.95 32.97
CA PRO A 151 6.98 9.23 33.63
C PRO A 151 5.80 9.44 32.66
N SER A 152 6.06 10.00 31.48
CA SER A 152 5.02 10.18 30.44
C SER A 152 4.50 8.86 29.85
N VAL A 153 5.28 7.78 29.93
CA VAL A 153 4.88 6.44 29.50
C VAL A 153 4.26 5.66 30.65
N THR A 154 4.80 5.76 31.87
CA THR A 154 4.28 5.01 33.03
C THR A 154 2.99 5.60 33.58
N ASN A 155 2.84 6.92 33.51
CA ASN A 155 1.69 7.67 34.04
C ASN A 155 0.82 8.26 32.91
N GLY A 156 1.11 7.89 31.66
CA GLY A 156 0.36 8.33 30.49
C GLY A 156 -1.07 7.80 30.48
N LYS A 157 -1.98 8.56 29.88
CA LYS A 157 -3.37 8.13 29.64
C LYS A 157 -3.48 7.07 28.54
N PHE A 158 -2.46 7.00 27.69
CA PHE A 158 -2.34 6.02 26.60
C PHE A 158 -1.45 4.88 27.09
N GLY A 159 -1.73 3.64 26.66
CA GLY A 159 -1.12 2.42 27.20
C GLY A 159 0.41 2.43 27.22
N LYS A 160 1.00 1.55 28.06
CA LYS A 160 2.45 1.44 28.22
C LYS A 160 3.13 1.10 26.90
N THR A 161 4.11 1.92 26.49
CA THR A 161 5.02 1.59 25.40
C THR A 161 6.01 0.54 25.90
N VAL A 162 6.04 -0.62 25.24
CA VAL A 162 6.96 -1.72 25.56
C VAL A 162 7.78 -2.06 24.32
N PHE A 163 9.06 -2.32 24.52
CA PHE A 163 9.97 -2.84 23.53
C PHE A 163 9.46 -4.18 23.01
N ASN A 164 9.54 -4.37 21.70
CA ASN A 164 9.24 -5.65 21.08
C ASN A 164 10.48 -6.08 20.29
N PRO A 165 11.01 -7.30 20.53
CA PRO A 165 12.20 -7.81 19.85
C PRO A 165 12.00 -7.97 18.34
N ASN A 166 10.77 -8.14 17.87
CA ASN A 166 10.43 -8.25 16.45
C ASN A 166 10.34 -6.87 15.76
N GLY A 167 10.66 -5.78 16.46
CA GLY A 167 10.69 -4.43 15.92
C GLY A 167 9.56 -3.53 16.42
N LYS A 168 9.54 -2.28 15.95
CA LYS A 168 8.55 -1.28 16.33
C LYS A 168 7.38 -1.22 15.35
N ASN A 169 6.28 -0.59 15.78
CA ASN A 169 5.26 -0.12 14.86
C ASN A 169 5.91 0.82 13.81
N PRO A 170 5.64 0.65 12.51
CA PRO A 170 6.20 1.50 11.46
C PRO A 170 5.82 2.98 11.60
N GLY A 171 4.77 3.28 12.37
CA GLY A 171 4.21 4.62 12.48
C GLY A 171 3.50 5.02 11.18
N ASP A 172 3.27 6.31 11.02
CA ASP A 172 2.59 6.93 9.88
C ASP A 172 3.55 7.74 8.99
N VAL A 173 4.86 7.65 9.19
CA VAL A 173 5.86 8.27 8.30
C VAL A 173 6.83 7.20 7.81
N TRP A 174 6.71 6.82 6.55
CA TRP A 174 7.46 5.73 5.94
C TRP A 174 8.51 6.27 4.98
N GLY A 175 9.77 6.22 5.41
CA GLY A 175 10.94 6.56 4.58
C GLY A 175 11.81 5.35 4.22
N ASP A 176 11.47 4.17 4.73
CA ASP A 176 12.22 2.92 4.52
C ASP A 176 11.86 2.20 3.22
N ILE A 177 10.75 2.58 2.58
CA ILE A 177 10.32 2.07 1.27
C ILE A 177 10.42 3.21 0.27
N LYS A 178 11.34 3.10 -0.71
CA LYS A 178 11.60 4.15 -1.71
C LYS A 178 10.80 3.90 -2.99
N GLN A 179 10.55 4.96 -3.76
CA GLN A 179 10.02 4.86 -5.13
C GLN A 179 10.93 4.02 -6.04
N LEU A 180 10.33 3.43 -7.07
CA LEU A 180 11.06 2.73 -8.10
C LEU A 180 11.86 3.71 -8.96
N THR A 181 13.02 3.26 -9.41
CA THR A 181 13.89 4.00 -10.33
C THR A 181 14.14 3.16 -11.57
N TYR A 182 14.78 3.73 -12.60
CA TYR A 182 15.14 2.98 -13.81
C TYR A 182 16.06 1.77 -13.56
N LYS A 183 16.73 1.73 -12.40
CA LYS A 183 17.55 0.58 -11.96
C LYS A 183 16.77 -0.47 -11.19
N SER A 184 15.53 -0.18 -10.79
CA SER A 184 14.69 -1.11 -10.03
C SER A 184 14.33 -2.30 -10.90
N ARG A 185 14.68 -3.51 -10.44
CA ARG A 185 14.43 -4.76 -11.16
C ARG A 185 12.94 -5.08 -11.29
N GLU A 186 12.14 -4.68 -10.31
CA GLU A 186 10.69 -4.89 -10.32
C GLU A 186 9.92 -3.92 -11.26
N LEU A 187 10.60 -2.94 -11.87
CA LEU A 187 9.99 -1.99 -12.79
C LEU A 187 9.63 -2.70 -14.11
N VAL A 188 8.34 -2.68 -14.46
CA VAL A 188 7.83 -3.49 -15.59
C VAL A 188 8.16 -2.87 -16.95
N ASN A 189 8.15 -1.54 -17.06
CA ASN A 189 8.50 -0.86 -18.30
C ASN A 189 9.37 0.38 -18.00
N ARG A 190 10.54 0.45 -18.64
CA ARG A 190 11.51 1.55 -18.49
C ARG A 190 11.15 2.79 -19.30
N GLU A 191 10.36 2.68 -20.36
CA GLU A 191 9.83 3.83 -21.09
C GLU A 191 8.68 4.49 -20.33
N MET A 192 8.03 3.75 -19.44
CA MET A 192 7.04 4.24 -18.47
C MET A 192 7.69 4.80 -17.18
N LEU A 193 8.96 5.20 -17.23
CA LEU A 193 9.69 5.78 -16.08
C LEU A 193 8.98 6.97 -15.40
N ASN A 194 8.00 7.54 -16.10
CA ASN A 194 7.27 8.72 -15.68
C ASN A 194 5.85 8.39 -15.20
N THR A 195 5.46 7.11 -15.14
CA THR A 195 4.08 6.70 -14.83
C THR A 195 3.97 5.52 -13.85
N ILE A 196 3.67 5.85 -12.59
CA ILE A 196 2.61 5.19 -11.78
C ILE A 196 2.92 3.85 -11.07
N GLN A 197 3.94 3.03 -11.40
CA GLN A 197 4.13 1.76 -10.65
C GLN A 197 4.63 1.97 -9.21
N LYS A 198 3.82 1.55 -8.23
CA LYS A 198 4.22 1.51 -6.81
C LYS A 198 5.05 0.25 -6.48
N PRO A 199 6.01 0.33 -5.53
CA PRO A 199 6.82 -0.83 -5.13
C PRO A 199 5.99 -1.95 -4.51
N LYS A 200 6.35 -3.21 -4.78
CA LYS A 200 5.70 -4.38 -4.16
C LYS A 200 5.73 -4.31 -2.62
N LYS A 201 6.85 -3.89 -2.04
CA LYS A 201 7.05 -3.77 -0.58
C LYS A 201 6.08 -2.81 0.09
N LEU A 202 5.71 -1.72 -0.61
CA LEU A 202 4.72 -0.77 -0.13
C LEU A 202 3.34 -1.42 -0.06
N MET A 203 2.91 -2.05 -1.16
CA MET A 203 1.61 -2.72 -1.24
C MET A 203 1.53 -3.90 -0.29
N GLU A 204 2.61 -4.65 -0.12
CA GLU A 204 2.70 -5.75 0.84
C GLU A 204 2.48 -5.29 2.28
N ARG A 205 3.10 -4.19 2.70
CA ARG A 205 2.88 -3.62 4.04
C ARG A 205 1.40 -3.29 4.25
N LEU A 206 0.76 -2.63 3.29
CA LEU A 206 -0.67 -2.26 3.36
C LEU A 206 -1.57 -3.50 3.41
N ILE A 207 -1.31 -4.49 2.55
CA ILE A 207 -2.11 -5.72 2.45
C ILE A 207 -1.94 -6.58 3.70
N LYS A 208 -0.71 -6.76 4.21
CA LYS A 208 -0.44 -7.48 5.45
C LYS A 208 -1.13 -6.81 6.64
N ALA A 209 -1.03 -5.50 6.74
CA ALA A 209 -1.63 -4.73 7.83
C ALA A 209 -3.14 -4.98 7.93
N SER A 210 -3.87 -4.93 6.81
CA SER A 210 -5.33 -4.83 6.84
C SER A 210 -6.08 -6.00 6.18
N SER A 211 -5.43 -7.14 5.96
CA SER A 211 -6.07 -8.37 5.45
C SER A 211 -5.37 -9.64 5.92
N ASN A 212 -6.08 -10.77 5.89
CA ASN A 212 -5.57 -12.10 6.16
C ASN A 212 -5.53 -12.98 4.90
N PRO A 213 -4.77 -14.09 4.87
CA PRO A 213 -4.88 -15.07 3.79
C PRO A 213 -6.34 -15.47 3.53
N GLY A 214 -6.75 -15.53 2.26
CA GLY A 214 -8.11 -15.82 1.82
C GLY A 214 -9.06 -14.62 1.74
N ASP A 215 -8.75 -13.51 2.41
CA ASP A 215 -9.51 -12.26 2.31
C ASP A 215 -9.54 -11.76 0.86
N LEU A 216 -10.61 -11.02 0.52
CA LEU A 216 -10.82 -10.47 -0.81
C LEU A 216 -10.41 -8.99 -0.86
N VAL A 217 -9.38 -8.71 -1.67
CA VAL A 217 -8.83 -7.36 -1.89
C VAL A 217 -9.36 -6.79 -3.21
N PHE A 218 -9.72 -5.51 -3.24
CA PHE A 218 -10.09 -4.80 -4.47
C PHE A 218 -9.05 -3.72 -4.80
N ASP A 219 -8.64 -3.68 -6.07
CA ASP A 219 -7.84 -2.60 -6.64
C ASP A 219 -8.61 -1.96 -7.81
N PRO A 220 -9.25 -0.79 -7.60
CA PRO A 220 -10.01 -0.13 -8.65
C PRO A 220 -9.15 0.48 -9.77
N PHE A 221 -7.85 0.68 -9.57
CA PHE A 221 -6.96 1.37 -10.52
C PHE A 221 -5.61 0.66 -10.57
N CYS A 222 -5.60 -0.59 -11.05
CA CYS A 222 -4.46 -1.46 -10.79
C CYS A 222 -3.21 -1.17 -11.62
N GLY A 223 -3.33 -0.38 -12.70
CA GLY A 223 -2.23 -0.08 -13.59
C GLY A 223 -1.53 -1.35 -14.06
N SER A 224 -0.23 -1.44 -13.83
CA SER A 224 0.56 -2.63 -14.18
C SER A 224 0.33 -3.84 -13.27
N GLY A 225 -0.57 -3.80 -12.29
CA GLY A 225 -1.02 -4.97 -11.51
C GLY A 225 -0.20 -5.28 -10.26
N THR A 226 0.41 -4.30 -9.58
CA THR A 226 1.21 -4.58 -8.37
C THR A 226 0.38 -5.17 -7.23
N VAL A 227 -0.81 -4.62 -6.93
CA VAL A 227 -1.67 -5.16 -5.85
C VAL A 227 -2.13 -6.60 -6.16
N PRO A 228 -2.65 -6.93 -7.36
CA PRO A 228 -2.95 -8.32 -7.73
C PRO A 228 -1.80 -9.29 -7.52
N VAL A 229 -0.60 -8.94 -7.99
CA VAL A 229 0.61 -9.78 -7.85
C VAL A 229 0.94 -10.01 -6.38
N VAL A 230 0.91 -8.97 -5.56
CA VAL A 230 1.17 -9.08 -4.12
C VAL A 230 0.07 -9.89 -3.42
N CYS A 231 -1.20 -9.72 -3.80
CA CYS A 231 -2.31 -10.53 -3.27
C CYS A 231 -2.09 -12.01 -3.55
N GLN A 232 -1.79 -12.38 -4.79
CA GLN A 232 -1.51 -13.77 -5.17
C GLN A 232 -0.36 -14.36 -4.36
N ARG A 233 0.76 -13.63 -4.23
CA ARG A 233 1.93 -14.06 -3.45
C ARG A 233 1.60 -14.26 -1.97
N LEU A 234 0.79 -13.39 -1.38
CA LEU A 234 0.40 -13.45 0.03
C LEU A 234 -0.82 -14.36 0.28
N GLY A 235 -1.33 -15.07 -0.74
CA GLY A 235 -2.50 -15.94 -0.59
C GLY A 235 -3.81 -15.18 -0.32
N ARG A 236 -3.93 -13.92 -0.78
CA ARG A 236 -5.18 -13.16 -0.79
C ARG A 236 -5.87 -13.34 -2.14
N ARG A 237 -7.20 -13.34 -2.12
CA ARG A 237 -7.99 -13.25 -3.35
C ARG A 237 -8.06 -11.79 -3.77
N PHE A 238 -8.18 -11.52 -5.06
CA PHE A 238 -8.29 -10.14 -5.54
C PHE A 238 -9.34 -9.99 -6.64
N VAL A 239 -9.82 -8.76 -6.80
CA VAL A 239 -10.49 -8.25 -8.00
C VAL A 239 -9.77 -6.96 -8.38
N ALA A 240 -9.48 -6.75 -9.66
CA ALA A 240 -8.79 -5.54 -10.10
C ALA A 240 -9.41 -4.95 -11.37
N CYS A 241 -9.34 -3.63 -11.51
CA CYS A 241 -9.81 -2.90 -12.68
C CYS A 241 -8.71 -2.01 -13.25
N GLU A 242 -8.71 -1.87 -14.57
CA GLU A 242 -7.85 -0.94 -15.28
C GLU A 242 -8.53 -0.57 -16.59
N ILE A 243 -8.53 0.71 -16.97
CA ILE A 243 -9.23 1.15 -18.19
C ILE A 243 -8.36 0.96 -19.44
N ASN A 244 -7.04 1.08 -19.28
CA ASN A 244 -6.08 0.96 -20.36
C ASN A 244 -5.82 -0.51 -20.72
N PRO A 245 -6.10 -0.95 -21.97
CA PRO A 245 -5.88 -2.33 -22.40
C PRO A 245 -4.42 -2.78 -22.30
N GLU A 246 -3.45 -1.87 -22.49
CA GLU A 246 -2.03 -2.21 -22.39
C GLU A 246 -1.64 -2.54 -20.96
N TYR A 247 -2.08 -1.72 -19.99
CA TYR A 247 -1.84 -1.96 -18.57
C TYR A 247 -2.55 -3.23 -18.08
N CYS A 248 -3.78 -3.49 -18.53
CA CYS A 248 -4.46 -4.76 -18.29
C CYS A 248 -3.63 -5.95 -18.78
N ARG A 249 -3.13 -5.91 -20.02
CA ARG A 249 -2.28 -6.97 -20.58
C ARG A 249 -1.01 -7.19 -19.76
N MET A 250 -0.37 -6.11 -19.32
CA MET A 250 0.83 -6.18 -18.47
C MET A 250 0.53 -6.81 -17.11
N ALA A 251 -0.58 -6.43 -16.47
CA ALA A 251 -1.02 -6.99 -15.20
C ALA A 251 -1.25 -8.52 -15.31
N GLU A 252 -1.99 -8.95 -16.33
CA GLU A 252 -2.26 -10.38 -16.58
C GLU A 252 -0.98 -11.18 -16.90
N GLN A 253 -0.04 -10.61 -17.65
CA GLN A 253 1.27 -11.25 -17.90
C GLN A 253 2.06 -11.46 -16.59
N ARG A 254 2.06 -10.47 -15.70
CA ARG A 254 2.74 -10.59 -14.40
C ARG A 254 2.09 -11.63 -13.51
N LEU A 255 0.76 -11.68 -13.47
CA LEU A 255 0.00 -12.69 -12.72
C LEU A 255 0.30 -14.10 -13.23
N ALA A 256 0.34 -14.28 -14.55
CA ALA A 256 0.69 -15.56 -15.17
C ALA A 256 2.16 -15.97 -14.88
N GLY A 257 3.09 -15.01 -14.86
CA GLY A 257 4.49 -15.25 -14.49
C GLY A 257 4.65 -15.65 -13.01
N ALA A 258 3.97 -14.95 -12.11
CA ALA A 258 3.95 -15.25 -10.68
C ALA A 258 3.34 -16.63 -10.38
N ALA A 259 2.31 -17.04 -11.12
CA ALA A 259 1.69 -18.37 -10.98
C ALA A 259 2.64 -19.52 -11.35
N LYS A 260 3.63 -19.25 -12.21
CA LYS A 260 4.63 -20.23 -12.66
C LYS A 260 5.86 -20.31 -11.74
N GLY A 261 5.87 -19.59 -10.62
CA GLY A 261 7.04 -19.52 -9.73
C GLY A 261 8.28 -18.91 -10.39
N ILE A 262 8.09 -18.19 -11.52
CA ILE A 262 9.16 -17.43 -12.18
C ILE A 262 9.29 -16.10 -11.44
N GLU A 263 9.71 -16.19 -10.17
CA GLU A 263 10.32 -15.05 -9.50
C GLU A 263 11.84 -15.23 -9.66
N SER A 264 12.55 -14.16 -10.03
CA SER A 264 14.01 -14.22 -10.02
C SER A 264 14.46 -14.51 -8.59
N ALA A 265 15.40 -15.45 -8.38
CA ALA A 265 15.90 -15.84 -7.06
C ALA A 265 16.38 -14.65 -6.20
N ASP A 266 16.66 -13.51 -6.82
CA ASP A 266 17.08 -12.27 -6.17
C ASP A 266 15.92 -11.45 -5.57
N ASP A 267 14.66 -11.62 -6.00
CA ASP A 267 13.49 -10.92 -5.42
C ASP A 267 13.23 -11.38 -3.98
N LEU A 268 13.61 -12.62 -3.63
CA LEU A 268 13.54 -13.18 -2.28
C LEU A 268 14.71 -12.73 -1.38
N LEU A 269 15.82 -12.27 -1.96
CA LEU A 269 17.03 -11.83 -1.24
C LEU A 269 17.03 -10.32 -0.95
N ALA A 270 16.21 -9.53 -1.64
CA ALA A 270 16.08 -8.10 -1.41
C ALA A 270 15.30 -7.74 -0.13
N ASP A 271 14.61 -8.70 0.49
CA ASP A 271 13.72 -8.49 1.65
C ASP A 271 14.40 -8.62 3.02
N ASP A 272 15.68 -9.01 3.10
CA ASP A 272 16.40 -9.11 4.36
C ASP A 272 17.91 -8.76 4.26
N PRO A 273 18.30 -7.51 4.59
CA PRO A 273 19.72 -7.14 4.66
C PRO A 273 20.48 -7.91 5.75
N THR A 274 19.80 -8.46 6.76
CA THR A 274 20.46 -9.11 7.91
C THR A 274 20.95 -10.52 7.60
N ARG A 275 20.40 -11.19 6.57
CA ARG A 275 20.93 -12.48 6.08
C ARG A 275 22.24 -12.35 5.30
N ALA A 276 22.43 -11.25 4.57
CA ALA A 276 23.68 -11.00 3.85
C ALA A 276 24.86 -10.72 4.81
N GLU A 277 24.60 -10.03 5.93
CA GLU A 277 25.62 -9.74 6.93
C GLU A 277 25.95 -10.97 7.82
N GLY A 278 24.96 -11.81 8.14
CA GLY A 278 25.17 -13.03 8.92
C GLY A 278 26.07 -14.06 8.23
N SER A 279 25.97 -14.21 6.90
CA SER A 279 26.85 -15.11 6.14
C SER A 279 28.29 -14.60 6.04
N ALA A 280 28.50 -13.28 5.99
CA ALA A 280 29.85 -12.69 5.94
C ALA A 280 30.55 -12.76 7.31
N ALA A 281 29.80 -12.59 8.41
CA ALA A 281 30.31 -12.69 9.76
C ALA A 281 30.73 -14.12 10.14
N LEU A 282 29.97 -15.14 9.73
CA LEU A 282 30.32 -16.55 9.99
C LEU A 282 31.53 -17.03 9.18
N ALA A 283 31.74 -16.52 7.97
CA ALA A 283 32.92 -16.81 7.16
C ALA A 283 34.19 -16.13 7.70
N GLN A 284 34.08 -14.93 8.29
CA GLN A 284 35.21 -14.25 8.97
C GLN A 284 35.56 -14.87 10.33
N ALA A 285 34.62 -15.56 10.97
CA ALA A 285 34.82 -16.22 12.27
C ALA A 285 35.36 -17.66 12.18
N GLY A 286 35.57 -18.20 10.98
CA GLY A 286 36.20 -19.53 10.78
C GLY A 286 35.40 -20.72 11.33
N LEU A 287 34.06 -20.64 11.33
CA LEU A 287 33.17 -21.67 11.89
C LEU A 287 32.40 -22.49 10.82
N LEU A 288 32.98 -22.62 9.62
CA LEU A 288 32.66 -23.68 8.65
C LEU A 288 33.96 -24.38 8.23
#